data_AF-A0A1I5B387-F1
#
_entry.id   AF-A0A1I5B387-F1
#
_cell.length_a   1.000
_cell.length_b   1.000
_cell.length_c   1.000
_cell.angle_alpha   90.00
_cell.angle_beta   90.00
_cell.angle_gamma   90.00
#
_symmetry.space_group_name_H-M   'P 1'
#
loop_
_entity.id
_entity.type
_entity.pdbx_description
1 polymer ?
#
loop_
_entity_poly.entity_id
_entity_poly.type
_entity_poly.pdbx_seq_one_letter_code
_entity_poly.pdbx_strand_id
1 'polypeptide(L)' 'MITSRESGRDGEWNVRRVSGGASVKAYRCPGCDQVLPSGTPHVVTWPADETGGVEDRRHWHLPCWNARDRRRPGFRRH' A
#
# COMPACT_ATOMS: atom_id res chain seq x y z
N MET A 1 -6.84 13.15 -9.87
CA MET A 1 -6.17 12.04 -9.17
C MET A 1 -6.90 11.81 -7.86
N ILE A 2 -7.64 10.71 -7.73
CA ILE A 2 -8.46 10.43 -6.54
C ILE A 2 -7.60 9.68 -5.51
N THR A 3 -7.36 10.35 -4.38
CA THR A 3 -6.95 9.69 -3.14
C THR A 3 -8.24 9.39 -2.38
N SER A 4 -8.52 8.12 -2.14
CA SER A 4 -9.65 7.69 -1.31
C SER A 4 -9.16 7.51 0.13
N ARG A 5 -9.97 7.90 1.10
CA ARG A 5 -9.72 7.55 2.51
C ARG A 5 -10.42 6.24 2.84
N GLU A 6 -9.71 5.35 3.49
CA GLU A 6 -10.16 4.03 3.89
C GLU A 6 -9.91 3.87 5.39
N SER A 7 -10.98 3.73 6.17
CA SER A 7 -10.91 3.38 7.58
C SER A 7 -10.69 1.87 7.73
N GLY A 8 -9.79 1.47 8.62
CA GLY A 8 -9.52 0.07 8.93
C GLY A 8 -9.25 -0.14 10.41
N ARG A 9 -9.04 -1.39 10.81
CA ARG A 9 -8.76 -1.76 12.21
C ARG A 9 -7.46 -1.14 12.73
N ASP A 10 -6.53 -0.86 11.82
CA ASP A 10 -5.23 -0.24 12.11
C ASP A 10 -5.26 1.31 12.02
N GLY A 11 -6.44 1.93 11.84
CA GLY A 11 -6.61 3.40 11.75
C GLY A 11 -7.15 3.89 10.41
N GLU A 12 -7.10 5.20 10.17
CA GLU A 12 -7.44 5.80 8.88
C GLU A 12 -6.25 5.82 7.93
N TRP A 13 -6.50 5.44 6.67
CA TRP A 13 -5.48 5.35 5.64
C TRP A 13 -5.89 6.13 4.41
N ASN A 14 -4.97 6.92 3.86
CA ASN A 14 -5.09 7.46 2.52
C ASN A 14 -4.64 6.41 1.52
N VAL A 15 -5.42 6.21 0.46
CA VAL A 15 -5.20 5.21 -0.58
C VAL A 15 -5.24 5.88 -1.94
N ARG A 16 -4.16 5.72 -2.70
CA ARG A 16 -4.07 6.23 -4.06
C ARG A 16 -3.76 5.10 -5.03
N ARG A 17 -4.60 4.94 -6.06
CA ARG A 17 -4.34 4.00 -7.15
C ARG A 17 -3.30 4.59 -8.10
N VAL A 18 -2.28 3.79 -8.39
CA VAL A 18 -1.21 4.12 -9.34
C VAL A 18 -1.37 3.22 -10.55
N SER A 19 -1.63 3.83 -11.71
CA SER A 19 -1.67 3.14 -12.99
C SER A 19 -0.27 2.66 -13.37
N GLY A 20 -0.19 1.55 -14.10
CA GLY A 20 1.08 0.93 -14.48
C GLY A 20 2.11 1.90 -15.06
N GLY A 21 1.70 2.76 -16.00
CA GLY A 21 2.58 3.74 -16.64
C GLY A 21 3.18 4.82 -15.72
N ALA A 22 2.64 5.01 -14.51
CA ALA A 22 3.18 5.97 -13.53
C ALA A 22 4.20 5.34 -12.56
N SER A 23 4.36 4.01 -12.60
CA SER A 23 5.29 3.28 -11.74
C SER A 23 6.66 3.15 -12.42
N VAL A 24 7.57 4.05 -12.05
CA VAL A 24 8.93 4.11 -12.61
C VAL A 24 9.97 3.34 -11.79
N LYS A 25 9.61 2.83 -10.60
CA LYS A 25 10.49 2.07 -9.70
C LYS A 25 9.79 0.82 -9.20
N ALA A 26 10.57 -0.24 -9.00
CA ALA A 26 10.12 -1.45 -8.35
C ALA A 26 10.06 -1.26 -6.82
N TYR A 27 8.97 -1.67 -6.20
CA TYR A 27 8.75 -1.53 -4.74
C TYR A 27 8.40 -2.87 -4.11
N ARG A 28 8.62 -3.05 -2.81
CA ARG A 28 8.25 -4.29 -2.11
C ARG A 28 6.88 -4.16 -1.44
N CYS A 29 6.01 -5.15 -1.65
CA CYS A 29 4.72 -5.23 -0.99
C CYS A 29 4.87 -5.78 0.44
N PRO A 30 4.42 -5.06 1.48
CA PRO A 30 4.49 -5.56 2.85
C PRO A 30 3.53 -6.74 3.14
N GLY A 31 2.46 -6.91 2.35
CA GLY A 31 1.47 -7.98 2.56
C GLY A 31 1.81 -9.34 1.91
N CYS A 32 2.81 -9.39 1.03
CA CYS A 32 3.27 -10.65 0.42
C CYS A 32 4.79 -10.75 0.26
N ASP A 33 5.55 -9.73 0.68
CA ASP A 33 6.99 -9.56 0.48
C ASP A 33 7.48 -9.58 -0.99
N GLN A 34 6.56 -9.68 -1.95
CA GLN A 34 6.87 -9.69 -3.38
C GLN A 34 7.13 -8.28 -3.92
N VAL A 35 7.94 -8.22 -4.97
CA VAL A 35 8.27 -6.99 -5.69
C VAL A 35 7.13 -6.64 -6.65
N LEU A 36 6.68 -5.38 -6.59
CA LEU A 36 5.86 -4.72 -7.59
C LEU A 36 6.78 -4.24 -8.72
N PRO A 37 6.71 -4.83 -9.92
CA PRO A 37 7.47 -4.35 -11.06
C PRO A 37 7.03 -2.93 -11.47
N SER A 38 7.95 -2.16 -12.04
CA SER A 38 7.60 -0.95 -12.80
C SER A 38 6.59 -1.30 -13.89
N GLY A 39 5.64 -0.41 -14.19
CA GLY A 39 4.56 -0.75 -15.13
C GLY A 39 3.38 -1.49 -14.50
N THR A 40 3.47 -1.95 -13.24
CA THR A 40 2.39 -2.73 -12.62
C THR A 40 1.39 -1.83 -11.91
N PRO A 41 0.07 -1.97 -12.20
CA PRO A 41 -0.96 -1.24 -11.47
C PRO A 41 -1.01 -1.66 -10.01
N HIS A 42 -0.97 -0.68 -9.10
CA HIS A 42 -0.89 -0.93 -7.67
C HIS A 42 -1.51 0.21 -6.86
N VAL A 43 -1.54 0.06 -5.52
CA VAL A 43 -2.00 1.11 -4.62
C VAL A 43 -0.88 1.58 -3.71
N VAL A 44 -0.86 2.88 -3.46
CA VAL A 44 0.03 3.51 -2.51
C VAL A 44 -0.79 3.99 -1.34
N THR A 45 -0.38 3.62 -0.14
CA THR A 45 -1.12 3.89 1.09
C THR A 45 -0.22 4.53 2.13
N TRP A 46 -0.76 5.49 2.87
CA TRP A 46 -0.08 6.16 3.97
C TRP A 46 -1.11 6.53 5.06
N PRO A 47 -0.68 6.69 6.32
CA PRO A 47 -1.59 7.07 7.39
C PRO A 47 -2.33 8.37 7.06
N ALA A 48 -3.59 8.48 7.48
CA ALA A 48 -4.34 9.73 7.33
C ALA A 48 -4.12 10.71 8.49
N ASP A 49 -3.52 10.24 9.59
CA ASP A 49 -3.10 11.06 10.70
C ASP A 49 -2.08 12.14 10.28
N GLU A 50 -2.17 13.29 10.93
CA GLU A 50 -1.34 14.48 10.75
C GLU A 50 0.16 14.25 11.02
N THR A 51 0.51 13.16 11.69
CA THR A 51 1.89 12.72 11.95
C THR A 51 2.49 11.89 10.83
N GLY A 52 1.66 11.30 9.96
CA GLY A 52 2.07 10.41 8.87
C GLY A 52 2.25 11.14 7.56
N GLY A 53 3.40 11.75 7.36
CA GLY A 53 3.73 12.42 6.12
C GLY A 53 3.73 11.49 4.91
N VAL A 54 3.71 12.13 3.73
CA VAL A 54 3.90 11.55 2.40
C VAL A 54 5.16 10.67 2.28
N GLU A 55 6.04 10.67 3.27
CA GLU A 55 7.26 9.87 3.33
C GLU A 55 7.00 8.40 3.72
N ASP A 56 5.93 8.10 4.48
CA ASP A 56 5.58 6.72 4.88
C ASP A 56 4.69 6.00 3.84
N ARG A 57 4.87 6.35 2.55
CA ARG A 57 4.10 5.77 1.44
C ARG A 57 4.47 4.31 1.21
N ARG A 58 3.60 3.41 1.65
CA ARG A 58 3.72 1.97 1.44
C ARG A 58 3.04 1.56 0.14
N HIS A 59 3.71 0.68 -0.62
CA HIS A 59 3.24 0.22 -1.92
C HIS A 59 2.68 -1.18 -1.78
N TRP A 60 1.43 -1.37 -2.21
CA TRP A 60 0.72 -2.63 -2.09
C TRP A 60 0.13 -3.04 -3.43
N HIS A 61 0.11 -4.34 -3.71
CA HIS A 61 -0.78 -4.84 -4.76
C HIS A 61 -2.23 -4.59 -4.36
N LEU A 62 -3.09 -4.31 -5.33
CA LEU A 62 -4.53 -4.15 -5.13
C LEU A 62 -5.19 -5.29 -4.31
N PRO A 63 -4.94 -6.59 -4.60
CA PRO A 63 -5.47 -7.69 -3.79
C PRO A 63 -4.82 -7.80 -2.41
N CYS A 64 -3.58 -7.36 -2.24
CA CYS A 64 -2.90 -7.37 -0.94
C CYS A 64 -3.46 -6.29 -0.01
N TRP A 65 -3.76 -5.10 -0.54
CA TRP A 65 -4.39 -4.02 0.21
C TRP A 65 -5.82 -4.35 0.66
N ASN A 66 -6.62 -4.94 -0.23
CA ASN A 66 -7.97 -5.42 0.14
C ASN A 66 -7.91 -6.52 1.20
N ALA A 67 -6.83 -7.30 1.22
CA ALA A 67 -6.60 -8.35 2.20
C ALA A 67 -5.78 -7.89 3.41
N ARG A 68 -5.51 -6.59 3.60
CA ARG A 68 -4.57 -6.09 4.62
C ARG A 68 -4.95 -6.49 6.05
N ASP A 69 -6.25 -6.51 6.35
CA ASP A 69 -6.79 -6.90 7.65
C ASP A 69 -6.46 -8.37 7.98
N ARG A 70 -6.65 -9.27 7.01
CA ARG A 70 -6.35 -10.70 7.14
C ARG A 70 -4.88 -11.07 6.90
N ARG A 71 -4.14 -10.25 6.16
CA ARG A 71 -2.71 -10.43 5.85
C ARG A 71 -1.86 -9.42 6.61
N ARG A 72 -2.03 -9.39 7.93
CA ARG A 72 -1.24 -8.54 8.81
C ARG A 72 0.25 -8.69 8.46
N PRO A 73 1.00 -7.59 8.26
CA PRO A 73 2.44 -7.63 8.09
C PRO A 73 3.07 -8.00 9.44
N GLY A 74 3.12 -9.29 9.74
CA GLY A 74 3.46 -9.72 11.09
C GLY A 74 3.41 -11.22 11.30
N PHE A 75 4.01 -12.01 10.42
CA PHE A 75 4.74 -13.19 10.87
C PHE A 75 5.70 -13.68 9.78
N ARG A 76 6.95 -13.21 9.81
CA ARG A 76 8.05 -14.08 9.38
C ARG A 76 8.02 -15.26 10.34
N ARG A 77 7.46 -16.39 9.90
CA ARG A 77 7.61 -17.67 10.60
C ARG A 77 9.08 -18.04 10.44
N HIS A 78 9.87 -17.77 11.48
CA HIS A 78 11.18 -18.37 11.68
C HIS A 78 11.02 -19.84 12.05
#